data_AF-A0A3M1LJD9-F1
#
_entry.id   AF-A0A3M1LJD9-F1
#
_cell.length_a   1.000
_cell.length_b   1.000
_cell.length_c   1.000
_cell.angle_alpha   90.00
_cell.angle_beta   90.00
_cell.angle_gamma   90.00
#
_symmetry.space_group_name_H-M   'P 1'
#
loop_
_entity.id
_entity.type
_entity.pdbx_description
1 polymer ?
#
loop_
_entity_poly.entity_id
_entity_poly.type
_entity_poly.pdbx_seq_one_letter_code
_entity_poly.pdbx_strand_id
1 'polypeptide(L)'
;MEQVLSQVSRLLLLGESGSGRTTALMGLALRHAGGEIEPARTPAYAYLPAMEWDPAAPEALDEKTALSRLLSAATLHLPRPLAASLARWLRQRLQQGEGLLLLDGWDELPTDFRPLALRWLQTLSEALPETPIVVTAGTTGYGSLVEAGFIPLELAPWTQEQLAALTVRWSALRSEASEPSAPSEVGQASDGLPPLRLDYRLRLPTPLEATADLAAQLQGEPPARHRGERLARLAALLTPPADEEDDRLPPQAIEEVLGRLALARYRDGDRLIPTASLKETIAGLSPDPEEPLPARQVNALLNRLTGEGGPLRAVGNRGYAFA
;
A
#
# COMPACT_ATOMS: atom_id res chain seq x y z
N MET A 1 -6.82 15.72 11.39
CA MET A 1 -6.09 14.61 12.05
C MET A 1 -5.29 15.11 13.24
N GLU A 2 -4.33 16.04 13.11
CA GLU A 2 -3.57 16.58 14.27
C GLU A 2 -4.45 17.12 15.40
N GLN A 3 -5.46 17.93 15.07
CA GLN A 3 -6.39 18.49 16.06
C GLN A 3 -7.14 17.40 16.84
N VAL A 4 -7.32 16.22 16.25
CA VAL A 4 -7.94 15.08 16.92
C VAL A 4 -6.90 14.37 17.77
N LEU A 5 -5.67 14.19 17.27
CA LEU A 5 -4.56 13.58 18.01
C LEU A 5 -4.10 14.38 19.23
N SER A 6 -4.42 15.67 19.32
CA SER A 6 -4.21 16.45 20.55
C SER A 6 -5.24 16.15 21.65
N GLN A 7 -6.33 15.48 21.30
CA GLN A 7 -7.43 15.13 22.21
C GLN A 7 -7.55 13.62 22.46
N VAL A 8 -7.06 12.79 21.54
CA VAL A 8 -7.16 11.33 21.62
C VAL A 8 -5.82 10.67 21.34
N SER A 9 -5.49 9.65 22.14
CA SER A 9 -4.27 8.85 21.96
C SER A 9 -4.47 7.60 21.11
N ARG A 10 -5.71 7.29 20.71
CA ARG A 10 -6.06 6.09 19.92
C ARG A 10 -6.98 6.51 18.78
N LEU A 11 -6.41 6.65 17.59
CA LEU A 11 -7.10 7.13 16.40
C LEU A 11 -7.19 6.02 15.36
N LEU A 12 -8.37 5.87 14.77
CA LEU A 12 -8.61 4.97 13.65
C LEU A 12 -8.91 5.80 12.41
N LEU A 13 -7.99 5.81 11.45
CA LEU A 13 -8.14 6.54 10.19
C LEU A 13 -8.85 5.66 9.15
N LEU A 14 -10.10 5.99 8.86
CA LEU A 14 -10.95 5.26 7.92
C LEU A 14 -10.86 5.86 6.52
N GLY A 15 -11.06 5.02 5.51
CA GLY A 15 -11.19 5.47 4.13
C GLY A 15 -11.33 4.30 3.16
N GLU A 16 -11.89 4.56 1.98
CA GLU A 16 -11.95 3.59 0.91
C GLU A 16 -10.56 3.26 0.36
N SER A 17 -10.45 2.16 -0.41
CA SER A 17 -9.20 1.84 -1.11
C SER A 17 -8.79 2.98 -2.05
N GLY A 18 -7.50 3.35 -1.99
CA GLY A 18 -6.97 4.46 -2.79
C GLY A 18 -7.31 5.87 -2.30
N SER A 19 -8.01 6.01 -1.16
CA SER A 19 -8.35 7.32 -0.55
C SER A 19 -7.14 8.09 0.01
N GLY A 20 -5.99 7.43 0.15
CA GLY A 20 -4.76 8.05 0.62
C GLY A 20 -4.47 7.86 2.12
N ARG A 21 -5.04 6.84 2.78
CA ARG A 21 -4.77 6.51 4.20
C ARG A 21 -3.28 6.38 4.52
N THR A 22 -2.57 5.55 3.76
CA THR A 22 -1.11 5.39 3.88
C THR A 22 -0.39 6.71 3.67
N THR A 23 -0.76 7.47 2.63
CA THR A 23 -0.17 8.79 2.35
C THR A 23 -0.43 9.78 3.48
N ALA A 24 -1.60 9.74 4.11
CA ALA A 24 -1.92 10.58 5.26
C ALA A 24 -1.07 10.22 6.49
N LEU A 25 -0.84 8.92 6.76
CA LEU A 25 0.11 8.49 7.80
C LEU A 25 1.53 8.96 7.49
N MET A 26 1.99 8.82 6.24
CA MET A 26 3.32 9.27 5.84
C MET A 26 3.47 10.79 5.97
N GLY A 27 2.46 11.55 5.55
CA GLY A 27 2.43 13.00 5.72
C GLY A 27 2.49 13.40 7.20
N LEU A 28 1.77 12.69 8.07
CA LEU A 28 1.85 12.91 9.53
C LEU A 28 3.25 12.59 10.08
N ALA A 29 3.84 11.47 9.65
CA ALA A 29 5.18 11.07 10.06
C ALA A 29 6.22 12.13 9.67
N LEU A 30 6.20 12.58 8.42
CA LEU A 30 7.13 13.60 7.90
C LEU A 30 7.03 14.91 8.67
N ARG A 31 5.80 15.36 8.97
CA ARG A 31 5.60 16.63 9.68
C ARG A 31 6.04 16.57 11.14
N HIS A 32 5.84 15.44 11.82
CA HIS A 32 6.40 15.24 13.16
C HIS A 32 7.93 15.11 13.14
N ALA A 33 8.50 14.38 12.17
CA ALA A 33 9.94 14.25 12.01
C ALA A 33 10.61 15.59 11.63
N GLY A 34 9.92 16.43 10.88
CA GLY A 34 10.35 17.77 10.48
C GLY A 34 10.12 18.86 11.54
N GLY A 35 9.46 18.55 12.66
CA GLY A 35 9.16 19.53 13.71
C GLY A 35 8.10 20.56 13.33
N GLU A 36 7.26 20.28 12.32
CA GLU A 36 6.16 21.16 11.91
C GLU A 36 4.94 21.08 12.85
N ILE A 37 4.90 20.06 13.71
CA ILE A 37 3.81 19.79 14.65
C ILE A 37 4.39 19.72 16.06
N GLU A 38 3.80 20.48 16.98
CA GLU A 38 4.17 20.48 18.40
C GLU A 38 3.10 19.75 19.26
N PRO A 39 3.51 18.88 20.21
CA PRO A 39 4.88 18.44 20.43
C PRO A 39 5.39 17.55 19.28
N ALA A 40 6.65 17.74 18.89
CA ALA A 40 7.30 16.87 17.91
C ALA A 40 7.44 15.45 18.49
N ARG A 41 7.01 14.44 17.72
CA ARG A 41 7.00 13.03 18.14
C ARG A 41 7.85 12.22 17.19
N THR A 42 8.45 11.14 17.70
CA THR A 42 9.24 10.20 16.90
C THR A 42 8.30 9.19 16.23
N PRO A 43 8.12 9.21 14.90
CA PRO A 43 7.22 8.26 14.24
C PRO A 43 7.83 6.86 14.20
N ALA A 44 7.05 5.86 14.58
CA ALA A 44 7.31 4.45 14.34
C ALA A 44 6.21 3.93 13.41
N TYR A 45 6.59 3.52 12.19
CA TYR A 45 5.66 2.99 11.20
C TYR A 45 5.74 1.47 11.13
N ALA A 46 4.60 0.79 11.04
CA ALA A 46 4.53 -0.62 10.72
C ALA A 46 3.34 -0.91 9.80
N TYR A 47 3.60 -1.68 8.75
CA TYR A 47 2.55 -2.21 7.87
C TYR A 47 2.09 -3.57 8.41
N LEU A 48 0.87 -3.63 8.94
CA LEU A 48 0.35 -4.78 9.67
C LEU A 48 0.41 -6.09 8.87
N PRO A 49 0.08 -6.13 7.56
CA PRO A 49 0.16 -7.36 6.77
C PRO A 49 1.57 -7.91 6.57
N ALA A 50 2.61 -7.06 6.62
CA ALA A 50 4.00 -7.50 6.54
C ALA A 50 4.56 -8.02 7.87
N MET A 51 3.78 -7.93 8.95
CA MET A 51 4.18 -8.45 10.25
C MET A 51 3.98 -9.97 10.34
N GLU A 52 4.81 -10.61 11.17
CA GLU A 52 4.68 -12.04 11.43
C GLU A 52 3.52 -12.33 12.40
N TRP A 53 2.47 -12.95 11.86
CA TRP A 53 1.30 -13.42 12.60
C TRP A 53 1.32 -14.95 12.70
N ASP A 54 1.52 -15.45 13.92
CA ASP A 54 1.49 -16.88 14.22
C ASP A 54 0.21 -17.25 15.00
N PRO A 55 -0.76 -17.95 14.38
CA PRO A 55 -1.95 -18.44 15.05
C PRO A 55 -1.65 -19.43 16.18
N ALA A 56 -0.50 -20.10 16.16
CA ALA A 56 -0.05 -21.01 17.21
C ALA A 56 0.66 -20.28 18.37
N ALA A 57 0.86 -18.96 18.26
CA ALA A 57 1.44 -18.19 19.35
C ALA A 57 0.53 -18.26 20.61
N PRO A 58 1.12 -18.27 21.81
CA PRO A 58 0.35 -18.31 23.05
C PRO A 58 -0.65 -17.15 23.12
N GLU A 59 -1.80 -17.41 23.75
CA GLU A 59 -2.88 -16.42 23.89
C GLU A 59 -2.42 -15.16 24.64
N ALA A 60 -1.61 -15.36 25.68
CA ALA A 60 -1.01 -14.27 26.44
C ALA A 60 0.25 -13.76 25.73
N LEU A 61 0.22 -12.50 25.34
CA LEU A 61 1.37 -11.78 24.80
C LEU A 61 1.86 -10.81 25.87
N ASP A 62 3.11 -10.95 26.32
CA ASP A 62 3.69 -9.98 27.25
C ASP A 62 4.10 -8.67 26.55
N GLU A 63 4.19 -7.58 27.32
CA GLU A 63 4.53 -6.24 26.83
C GLU A 63 5.86 -6.20 26.06
N LYS A 64 6.88 -6.93 26.55
CA LYS A 64 8.21 -6.96 25.93
C LYS A 64 8.16 -7.61 24.56
N THR A 65 7.40 -8.70 24.43
CA THR A 65 7.17 -9.41 23.18
C THR A 65 6.36 -8.56 22.21
N ALA A 66 5.30 -7.89 22.68
CA ALA A 66 4.50 -6.97 21.86
C ALA A 66 5.34 -5.82 21.28
N LEU A 67 6.16 -5.19 22.12
CA LEU A 67 7.06 -4.11 21.72
C LEU A 67 8.18 -4.61 20.81
N SER A 68 8.74 -5.80 21.06
CA SER A 68 9.75 -6.40 20.18
C SER A 68 9.19 -6.65 18.78
N ARG A 69 7.94 -7.16 18.68
CA ARG A 69 7.27 -7.37 17.39
C ARG A 69 7.10 -6.05 16.63
N LEU A 70 6.68 -4.98 17.32
CA LEU A 70 6.59 -3.64 16.72
C LEU A 70 7.95 -3.19 16.14
N LEU A 71 9.01 -3.28 16.94
CA LEU A 71 10.32 -2.78 16.55
C LEU A 71 10.93 -3.58 15.39
N SER A 72 10.70 -4.90 15.37
CA SER A 72 11.05 -5.74 14.21
C SER A 72 10.32 -5.29 12.95
N ALA A 73 9.02 -4.99 13.04
CA ALA A 73 8.24 -4.50 11.90
C ALA A 73 8.72 -3.12 11.42
N ALA A 74 8.98 -2.19 12.35
CA ALA A 74 9.43 -0.83 12.03
C ALA A 74 10.85 -0.77 11.45
N THR A 75 11.65 -1.84 11.62
CA THR A 75 13.03 -1.92 11.14
C THR A 75 13.24 -2.97 10.05
N LEU A 76 12.14 -3.56 9.53
CA LEU A 76 12.15 -4.70 8.63
C LEU A 76 13.04 -4.53 7.39
N HIS A 77 13.07 -3.31 6.83
CA HIS A 77 13.80 -3.00 5.58
C HIS A 77 15.20 -2.44 5.82
N LEU A 78 15.69 -2.41 7.07
CA LEU A 78 16.99 -1.84 7.40
C LEU A 78 18.09 -2.92 7.50
N PRO A 79 19.35 -2.59 7.14
CA PRO A 79 20.48 -3.45 7.42
C PRO A 79 20.58 -3.77 8.92
N ARG A 80 20.90 -5.03 9.26
CA ARG A 80 20.90 -5.54 10.66
C ARG A 80 21.59 -4.64 11.70
N PRO A 81 22.79 -4.08 11.45
CA PRO A 81 23.46 -3.23 12.45
C PRO A 81 22.69 -1.92 12.73
N LEU A 82 22.09 -1.35 11.69
CA LEU A 82 21.27 -0.15 11.78
C LEU A 82 19.92 -0.46 12.45
N ALA A 83 19.30 -1.58 12.07
CA ALA A 83 18.03 -2.04 12.64
C ALA A 83 18.11 -2.18 14.16
N ALA A 84 19.15 -2.83 14.70
CA ALA A 84 19.29 -3.03 16.14
C ALA A 84 19.46 -1.70 16.91
N SER A 85 20.22 -0.76 16.34
CA SER A 85 20.47 0.55 16.95
C SER A 85 19.21 1.41 16.94
N LEU A 86 18.51 1.45 15.79
CA LEU A 86 17.27 2.18 15.64
C LEU A 86 16.15 1.59 16.51
N ALA A 87 16.04 0.26 16.57
CA ALA A 87 15.05 -0.41 17.43
C ALA A 87 15.24 -0.04 18.91
N ARG A 88 16.50 0.03 19.39
CA ARG A 88 16.79 0.47 20.77
C ARG A 88 16.38 1.93 21.00
N TRP A 89 16.72 2.81 20.05
CA TRP A 89 16.37 4.22 20.14
C TRP A 89 14.85 4.43 20.09
N LEU A 90 14.15 3.81 19.13
CA LEU A 90 12.69 3.86 19.01
C LEU A 90 12.01 3.35 20.29
N ARG A 91 12.48 2.23 20.85
CA ARG A 91 11.99 1.71 22.14
C ARG A 91 12.02 2.77 23.22
N GLN A 92 13.16 3.45 23.36
CA GLN A 92 13.34 4.49 24.36
C GLN A 92 12.35 5.65 24.14
N ARG A 93 12.23 6.15 22.90
CA ARG A 93 11.32 7.27 22.58
C ARG A 93 9.86 6.90 22.85
N LEU A 94 9.43 5.70 22.47
CA LEU A 94 8.08 5.19 22.72
C LEU A 94 7.80 5.09 24.23
N GLN A 95 8.71 4.50 25.00
CA GLN A 95 8.56 4.35 26.46
C GLN A 95 8.58 5.70 27.22
N GLN A 96 9.22 6.72 26.66
CA GLN A 96 9.23 8.08 27.21
C GLN A 96 7.98 8.90 26.84
N GLY A 97 7.04 8.35 26.06
CA GLY A 97 5.86 9.08 25.58
C GLY A 97 6.18 10.10 24.48
N GLU A 98 7.39 10.07 23.94
CA GLU A 98 7.88 10.95 22.87
C GLU A 98 7.70 10.33 21.47
N GLY A 99 7.09 9.14 21.42
CA GLY A 99 6.79 8.44 20.18
C GLY A 99 5.43 8.78 19.59
N LEU A 100 5.24 8.34 18.34
CA LEU A 100 3.97 8.29 17.62
C LEU A 100 3.94 6.98 16.84
N LEU A 101 2.94 6.13 17.09
CA LEU A 101 2.82 4.85 16.42
C LEU A 101 1.84 4.94 15.24
N LEU A 102 2.29 4.53 14.05
CA LEU A 102 1.54 4.56 12.81
C LEU A 102 1.43 3.14 12.25
N LEU A 103 0.24 2.55 12.35
CA LEU A 103 -0.05 1.19 11.94
C LEU A 103 -0.93 1.21 10.70
N ASP A 104 -0.46 0.63 9.61
CA ASP A 104 -1.14 0.67 8.33
C ASP A 104 -1.72 -0.68 7.93
N GLY A 105 -2.89 -0.67 7.28
CA GLY A 105 -3.46 -1.83 6.59
C GLY A 105 -4.24 -2.79 7.49
N TRP A 106 -5.05 -2.33 8.45
CA TRP A 106 -5.88 -3.23 9.27
C TRP A 106 -6.84 -4.08 8.44
N ASP A 107 -7.54 -3.47 7.47
CA ASP A 107 -8.46 -4.16 6.56
C ASP A 107 -7.76 -5.10 5.57
N GLU A 108 -6.43 -5.04 5.55
CA GLU A 108 -5.56 -5.83 4.70
C GLU A 108 -5.06 -7.10 5.41
N LEU A 109 -5.29 -7.19 6.72
CA LEU A 109 -5.10 -8.43 7.45
C LEU A 109 -6.16 -9.47 7.05
N PRO A 110 -5.75 -10.73 6.79
CA PRO A 110 -6.65 -11.87 6.75
C PRO A 110 -7.53 -11.90 8.00
N THR A 111 -8.80 -12.29 7.84
CA THR A 111 -9.79 -12.26 8.93
C THR A 111 -9.31 -13.03 10.16
N ASP A 112 -8.64 -14.17 9.97
CA ASP A 112 -8.13 -15.02 11.04
C ASP A 112 -6.98 -14.38 11.85
N PHE A 113 -6.27 -13.40 11.28
CA PHE A 113 -5.18 -12.69 11.97
C PHE A 113 -5.67 -11.46 12.73
N ARG A 114 -6.85 -10.93 12.41
CA ARG A 114 -7.39 -9.74 13.09
C ARG A 114 -7.55 -9.93 14.60
N PRO A 115 -8.04 -11.07 15.13
CA PRO A 115 -8.09 -11.30 16.58
C PRO A 115 -6.70 -11.28 17.24
N LEU A 116 -5.68 -11.83 16.58
CA LEU A 116 -4.30 -11.83 17.08
C LEU A 116 -3.72 -10.41 17.05
N ALA A 117 -3.94 -9.68 15.96
CA ALA A 117 -3.53 -8.29 15.82
C ALA A 117 -4.21 -7.38 16.85
N LEU A 118 -5.49 -7.61 17.14
CA LEU A 118 -6.22 -6.86 18.16
C LEU A 118 -5.61 -7.05 19.55
N ARG A 119 -5.36 -8.31 19.96
CA ARG A 119 -4.75 -8.60 21.26
C ARG A 119 -3.35 -7.99 21.38
N TRP A 120 -2.55 -8.09 20.32
CA TRP A 120 -1.25 -7.45 20.26
C TRP A 120 -1.36 -5.92 20.41
N LEU A 121 -2.31 -5.30 19.73
CA LEU A 121 -2.54 -3.86 19.78
C LEU A 121 -3.05 -3.39 21.15
N GLN A 122 -3.89 -4.18 21.82
CA GLN A 122 -4.33 -3.92 23.20
C GLN A 122 -3.16 -3.99 24.16
N THR A 123 -2.36 -5.06 24.11
CA THR A 123 -1.14 -5.21 24.91
C THR A 123 -0.17 -4.04 24.68
N LEU A 124 0.00 -3.63 23.42
CA LEU A 124 0.87 -2.51 23.06
C LEU A 124 0.30 -1.17 23.55
N SER A 125 -1.01 -1.00 23.53
CA SER A 125 -1.70 0.18 24.05
C SER A 125 -1.56 0.33 25.55
N GLU A 126 -1.55 -0.78 26.28
CA GLU A 126 -1.30 -0.84 27.73
C GLU A 126 0.17 -0.56 28.04
N ALA A 127 1.10 -1.11 27.27
CA ALA A 127 2.54 -0.90 27.43
C ALA A 127 2.99 0.53 27.09
N LEU A 128 2.23 1.25 26.26
CA LEU A 128 2.56 2.60 25.77
C LEU A 128 1.38 3.59 25.98
N PRO A 129 1.00 3.88 27.24
CA PRO A 129 -0.19 4.71 27.53
C PRO A 129 -0.06 6.14 26.98
N GLU A 130 1.14 6.72 27.06
CA GLU A 130 1.42 8.11 26.64
C GLU A 130 1.77 8.25 25.14
N THR A 131 1.86 7.13 24.41
CA THR A 131 2.16 7.17 22.97
C THR A 131 0.87 7.18 22.17
N PRO A 132 0.61 8.20 21.31
CA PRO A 132 -0.50 8.17 20.38
C PRO A 132 -0.32 7.06 19.35
N ILE A 133 -1.41 6.36 19.04
CA ILE A 133 -1.46 5.27 18.07
C ILE A 133 -2.50 5.62 17.01
N VAL A 134 -2.08 5.60 15.76
CA VAL A 134 -2.97 5.75 14.59
C VAL A 134 -2.98 4.44 13.84
N VAL A 135 -4.16 3.87 13.65
CA VAL A 135 -4.37 2.66 12.83
C VAL A 135 -5.17 3.05 11.59
N THR A 136 -4.78 2.62 10.40
CA THR A 136 -5.66 2.77 9.22
C THR A 136 -6.52 1.53 9.04
N ALA A 137 -7.78 1.74 8.65
CA ALA A 137 -8.68 0.65 8.30
C ALA A 137 -9.65 1.06 7.19
N GLY A 138 -10.26 0.05 6.57
CA GLY A 138 -11.27 0.24 5.54
C GLY A 138 -12.55 0.79 6.15
N THR A 139 -13.53 1.12 5.30
CA THR A 139 -14.86 1.57 5.77
C THR A 139 -15.69 0.45 6.41
N THR A 140 -15.16 -0.77 6.51
CA THR A 140 -15.83 -1.93 7.14
C THR A 140 -14.81 -2.80 7.90
N GLY A 141 -15.30 -3.67 8.80
CA GLY A 141 -14.45 -4.67 9.48
C GLY A 141 -13.51 -4.12 10.57
N TYR A 142 -13.78 -2.92 11.06
CA TYR A 142 -12.99 -2.23 12.09
C TYR A 142 -13.66 -2.19 13.47
N GLY A 143 -14.86 -2.76 13.64
CA GLY A 143 -15.66 -2.64 14.86
C GLY A 143 -14.91 -3.05 16.14
N SER A 144 -14.09 -4.09 16.07
CA SER A 144 -13.28 -4.55 17.20
C SER A 144 -12.22 -3.53 17.65
N LEU A 145 -11.74 -2.65 16.77
CA LEU A 145 -10.85 -1.55 17.14
C LEU A 145 -11.60 -0.46 17.92
N VAL A 146 -12.85 -0.19 17.55
CA VAL A 146 -13.71 0.75 18.28
C VAL A 146 -14.01 0.22 19.67
N GLU A 147 -14.32 -1.08 19.79
CA GLU A 147 -14.49 -1.76 21.08
C GLU A 147 -13.21 -1.69 21.94
N ALA A 148 -12.03 -1.70 21.30
CA ALA A 148 -10.74 -1.50 21.96
C ALA A 148 -10.39 -0.03 22.25
N GLY A 149 -11.32 0.91 22.04
CA GLY A 149 -11.17 2.32 22.43
C GLY A 149 -10.56 3.23 21.36
N PHE A 150 -10.42 2.76 20.11
CA PHE A 150 -9.99 3.63 19.02
C PHE A 150 -11.13 4.52 18.51
N ILE A 151 -10.86 5.80 18.32
CA ILE A 151 -11.84 6.77 17.82
C ILE A 151 -11.77 6.83 16.29
N PRO A 152 -12.86 6.53 15.56
CA PRO A 152 -12.87 6.58 14.10
C PRO A 152 -12.85 8.03 13.59
N LEU A 153 -12.02 8.27 12.58
CA LEU A 153 -11.95 9.49 11.80
C LEU A 153 -11.88 9.10 10.32
N GLU A 154 -12.89 9.47 9.55
CA GLU A 154 -12.95 9.14 8.12
C GLU A 154 -12.28 10.22 7.26
N LEU A 155 -11.46 9.79 6.30
CA LEU A 155 -10.93 10.66 5.27
C LEU A 155 -12.05 11.10 4.33
N ALA A 156 -12.26 12.41 4.24
CA ALA A 156 -13.18 12.98 3.28
C ALA A 156 -12.72 12.67 1.83
N PRO A 157 -13.66 12.39 0.91
CA PRO A 157 -13.37 12.36 -0.51
C PRO A 157 -12.68 13.65 -0.96
N TRP A 158 -11.79 13.55 -1.93
CA TRP A 158 -11.13 14.72 -2.48
C TRP A 158 -12.12 15.63 -3.21
N THR A 159 -11.91 16.93 -3.04
CA THR A 159 -12.63 17.98 -3.76
C THR A 159 -12.06 18.16 -5.17
N GLN A 160 -12.84 18.79 -6.04
CA GLN A 160 -12.39 19.12 -7.39
C GLN A 160 -11.18 20.07 -7.37
N GLU A 161 -11.13 20.99 -6.40
CA GLU A 161 -10.02 21.91 -6.19
C GLU A 161 -8.72 21.18 -5.84
N GLN A 162 -8.79 20.16 -4.96
CA GLN A 162 -7.62 19.34 -4.61
C GLN A 162 -7.12 18.52 -5.81
N LEU A 163 -8.02 17.99 -6.63
CA LEU A 163 -7.68 17.27 -7.86
C LEU A 163 -7.10 18.18 -8.94
N ALA A 164 -7.61 19.39 -9.07
CA ALA A 164 -7.03 20.42 -9.93
C ALA A 164 -5.61 20.79 -9.47
N ALA A 165 -5.41 21.00 -8.16
CA ALA A 165 -4.09 21.26 -7.59
C ALA A 165 -3.11 20.09 -7.80
N LEU A 166 -3.59 18.84 -7.73
CA LEU A 166 -2.79 17.68 -8.10
C LEU A 166 -2.37 17.74 -9.58
N THR A 167 -3.31 17.98 -10.49
CA THR A 167 -3.06 18.08 -11.93
C THR A 167 -2.02 19.16 -12.25
N VAL A 168 -2.09 20.32 -11.58
CA VAL A 168 -1.11 21.40 -11.72
C VAL A 168 0.29 20.94 -11.27
N ARG A 169 0.40 20.28 -10.11
CA ARG A 169 1.69 19.76 -9.63
C ARG A 169 2.32 18.74 -10.58
N TRP A 170 1.52 17.82 -11.12
CA TRP A 170 1.98 16.87 -12.14
C TRP A 170 2.42 17.56 -13.42
N SER A 171 1.70 18.61 -13.83
CA SER A 171 2.05 19.40 -15.02
C SER A 171 3.39 20.14 -14.82
N ALA A 172 3.63 20.68 -13.63
CA ALA A 172 4.89 21.34 -13.29
C ALA A 172 6.08 20.36 -13.34
N LEU A 173 5.94 19.16 -12.75
CA LEU A 173 6.98 18.13 -12.80
C LEU A 173 7.32 17.69 -14.23
N ARG A 174 6.30 17.63 -15.12
CA ARG A 174 6.50 17.35 -16.55
C ARG A 174 7.31 18.47 -17.21
N SER A 175 7.01 19.74 -16.91
CA SER A 175 7.75 20.87 -17.46
C SER A 175 9.21 20.90 -16.98
N GLU A 176 9.45 20.63 -15.70
CA GLU A 176 10.80 20.55 -15.11
C GLU A 176 11.62 19.38 -15.73
N ALA A 177 10.99 18.23 -15.96
CA ALA A 177 11.63 17.10 -16.63
C ALA A 177 11.92 17.34 -18.12
N SER A 178 11.22 18.30 -18.72
CA SER A 178 11.29 18.61 -20.16
C SER A 178 12.14 19.85 -20.48
N GLU A 179 12.88 20.41 -19.51
CA GLU A 179 13.80 21.51 -19.77
C GLU A 179 14.88 21.09 -20.79
N PRO A 180 14.97 21.76 -21.96
CA PRO A 180 15.95 21.41 -22.97
C PRO A 180 17.30 22.06 -22.70
N SER A 181 18.36 21.31 -22.98
CA SER A 181 19.59 21.88 -23.51
C SER A 181 19.24 22.67 -24.79
N ALA A 182 19.34 24.00 -24.72
CA ALA A 182 19.13 25.00 -25.78
C ALA A 182 17.71 25.59 -25.97
N PRO A 183 17.60 26.89 -26.30
CA PRO A 183 16.32 27.61 -26.34
C PRO A 183 15.57 27.33 -27.64
N SER A 184 14.29 26.95 -27.53
CA SER A 184 13.34 26.89 -28.64
C SER A 184 12.17 27.85 -28.41
N GLU A 185 11.72 28.51 -29.47
CA GLU A 185 10.75 29.59 -29.48
C GLU A 185 9.32 29.15 -29.09
N VAL A 186 8.73 29.90 -28.17
CA VAL A 186 7.30 30.24 -27.98
C VAL A 186 6.25 29.12 -28.20
N GLY A 187 5.77 28.56 -27.08
CA GLY A 187 4.32 28.32 -26.88
C GLY A 187 3.76 26.92 -27.13
N GLN A 188 4.58 25.91 -27.40
CA GLN A 188 4.14 24.50 -27.41
C GLN A 188 4.70 23.79 -26.18
N ALA A 189 3.90 22.93 -25.53
CA ALA A 189 4.43 21.98 -24.56
C ALA A 189 5.62 21.28 -25.23
N SER A 190 6.80 21.33 -24.60
CA SER A 190 8.10 21.00 -25.23
C SER A 190 8.22 19.55 -25.72
N ASP A 191 7.21 18.72 -25.48
CA ASP A 191 7.13 17.30 -25.81
C ASP A 191 5.97 16.93 -26.78
N GLY A 192 5.15 17.89 -27.23
CA GLY A 192 4.02 17.65 -28.14
C GLY A 192 2.80 16.92 -27.55
N LEU A 193 2.78 16.58 -26.25
CA LEU A 193 1.65 15.91 -25.61
C LEU A 193 0.59 16.92 -25.10
N PRO A 194 -0.71 16.58 -25.09
CA PRO A 194 -1.75 17.48 -24.61
C PRO A 194 -1.62 17.83 -23.11
N PRO A 195 -2.26 18.92 -22.64
CA PRO A 195 -2.26 19.26 -21.22
C PRO A 195 -2.98 18.19 -20.39
N LEU A 196 -2.40 17.90 -19.23
CA LEU A 196 -2.94 16.93 -18.27
C LEU A 196 -4.30 17.40 -17.75
N ARG A 197 -5.24 16.45 -17.61
CA ARG A 197 -6.60 16.72 -17.16
C ARG A 197 -7.27 15.47 -16.60
N LEU A 198 -8.21 15.66 -15.68
CA LEU A 198 -9.03 14.58 -15.11
C LEU A 198 -10.49 14.76 -15.53
N ASP A 199 -11.17 13.64 -15.84
CA ASP A 199 -12.63 13.65 -16.06
C ASP A 199 -13.36 13.41 -14.73
N TYR A 200 -14.25 14.37 -14.40
CA TYR A 200 -15.05 14.42 -13.18
C TYR A 200 -16.53 14.06 -13.39
N ARG A 201 -16.99 13.85 -14.63
CA ARG A 201 -18.43 13.86 -14.99
C ARG A 201 -19.28 12.83 -14.24
N LEU A 202 -18.74 11.63 -14.02
CA LEU A 202 -19.47 10.54 -13.37
C LEU A 202 -19.18 10.45 -11.88
N ARG A 203 -17.92 10.71 -11.50
CA ARG A 203 -17.45 10.74 -10.11
C ARG A 203 -16.08 11.38 -10.02
N LEU A 204 -15.78 11.93 -8.86
CA LEU A 204 -14.42 12.32 -8.53
C LEU A 204 -13.54 11.07 -8.35
N PRO A 205 -12.37 10.99 -9.02
CA PRO A 205 -11.42 9.91 -8.77
C PRO A 205 -10.88 9.97 -7.33
N THR A 206 -10.55 8.81 -6.79
CA THR A 206 -9.69 8.76 -5.59
C THR A 206 -8.29 9.27 -5.94
N PRO A 207 -7.48 9.68 -4.95
CA PRO A 207 -6.11 10.12 -5.18
C PRO A 207 -5.27 9.12 -5.98
N LEU A 208 -5.42 7.83 -5.69
CA LEU A 208 -4.74 6.75 -6.42
C LEU A 208 -5.22 6.68 -7.88
N GLU A 209 -6.53 6.72 -8.12
CA GLU A 209 -7.11 6.71 -9.47
C GLU A 209 -6.67 7.93 -10.30
N ALA A 210 -6.66 9.12 -9.67
CA ALA A 210 -6.22 10.36 -10.31
C ALA A 210 -4.72 10.30 -10.67
N THR A 211 -3.90 9.78 -9.76
CA THR A 211 -2.46 9.62 -9.98
C THR A 211 -2.16 8.71 -11.15
N ALA A 212 -2.83 7.55 -11.25
CA ALA A 212 -2.63 6.62 -12.36
C ALA A 212 -3.10 7.19 -13.71
N ASP A 213 -4.21 7.93 -13.72
CA ASP A 213 -4.71 8.61 -14.92
C ASP A 213 -3.71 9.67 -15.42
N LEU A 214 -3.19 10.50 -14.52
CA LEU A 214 -2.19 11.52 -14.84
C LEU A 214 -0.86 10.89 -15.29
N ALA A 215 -0.40 9.84 -14.61
CA ALA A 215 0.81 9.11 -14.99
C ALA A 215 0.69 8.47 -16.38
N ALA A 216 -0.46 7.88 -16.72
CA ALA A 216 -0.71 7.36 -18.06
C ALA A 216 -0.69 8.47 -19.12
N GLN A 217 -1.26 9.65 -18.82
CA GLN A 217 -1.24 10.79 -19.74
C GLN A 217 0.18 11.32 -19.99
N LEU A 218 1.11 11.18 -19.04
CA LEU A 218 2.53 11.46 -19.27
C LEU A 218 3.17 10.52 -20.28
N GLN A 219 2.62 9.31 -20.44
CA GLN A 219 3.04 8.33 -21.45
C GLN A 219 2.28 8.50 -22.79
N GLY A 220 1.49 9.57 -22.93
CA GLY A 220 0.74 9.89 -24.15
C GLY A 220 -0.67 9.29 -24.24
N GLU A 221 -1.14 8.59 -23.22
CA GLU A 221 -2.52 8.11 -23.16
C GLU A 221 -3.52 9.28 -23.06
N PRO A 222 -4.72 9.21 -23.67
CA PRO A 222 -5.77 10.20 -23.44
C PRO A 222 -6.26 10.16 -21.99
N PRO A 223 -6.97 11.19 -21.47
CA PRO A 223 -7.54 11.13 -20.12
C PRO A 223 -8.63 10.04 -20.01
N ALA A 224 -8.64 9.31 -18.89
CA ALA A 224 -9.63 8.26 -18.66
C ALA A 224 -11.03 8.85 -18.43
N ARG A 225 -12.05 8.24 -19.02
CA ARG A 225 -13.45 8.71 -18.99
C ARG A 225 -14.25 8.12 -17.84
N HIS A 226 -13.88 6.93 -17.38
CA HIS A 226 -14.58 6.23 -16.32
C HIS A 226 -13.62 5.44 -15.45
N ARG A 227 -14.12 5.00 -14.29
CA ARG A 227 -13.32 4.27 -13.30
C ARG A 227 -12.62 3.04 -13.88
N GLY A 228 -13.30 2.26 -14.71
CA GLY A 228 -12.74 1.04 -15.31
C GLY A 228 -11.42 1.28 -16.03
N GLU A 229 -11.32 2.35 -16.83
CA GLU A 229 -10.07 2.73 -17.51
C GLU A 229 -8.97 3.13 -16.52
N ARG A 230 -9.31 3.85 -15.44
CA ARG A 230 -8.33 4.21 -14.39
C ARG A 230 -7.80 2.99 -13.66
N LEU A 231 -8.66 2.01 -13.38
CA LEU A 231 -8.23 0.74 -12.77
C LEU A 231 -7.38 -0.09 -13.74
N ALA A 232 -7.71 -0.11 -15.03
CA ALA A 232 -6.88 -0.77 -16.04
C ALA A 232 -5.48 -0.13 -16.13
N ARG A 233 -5.39 1.21 -16.04
CA ARG A 233 -4.10 1.92 -15.97
C ARG A 233 -3.30 1.56 -14.73
N LEU A 234 -3.94 1.48 -13.57
CA LEU A 234 -3.30 0.99 -12.34
C LEU A 234 -2.75 -0.42 -12.52
N ALA A 235 -3.55 -1.33 -13.09
CA ALA A 235 -3.09 -2.69 -13.36
C ALA A 235 -1.90 -2.72 -14.31
N ALA A 236 -1.91 -1.90 -15.37
CA ALA A 236 -0.79 -1.78 -16.30
C ALA A 236 0.48 -1.25 -15.62
N LEU A 237 0.37 -0.27 -14.72
CA LEU A 237 1.52 0.24 -13.95
C LEU A 237 2.11 -0.79 -12.98
N LEU A 238 1.29 -1.71 -12.49
CA LEU A 238 1.71 -2.78 -11.58
C LEU A 238 2.16 -4.05 -12.32
N THR A 239 1.98 -4.08 -13.64
CA THR A 239 2.40 -5.19 -14.48
C THR A 239 3.82 -4.91 -14.94
N PRO A 240 4.81 -5.75 -14.59
CA PRO A 240 6.18 -5.55 -15.05
C PRO A 240 6.21 -5.51 -16.59
N PRO A 241 7.03 -4.65 -17.22
CA PRO A 241 7.12 -4.59 -18.67
C PRO A 241 7.49 -5.96 -19.25
N ALA A 242 7.06 -6.22 -20.49
CA ALA A 242 7.48 -7.42 -21.20
C ALA A 242 8.96 -7.29 -21.58
N ASP A 243 9.77 -8.32 -21.29
CA ASP A 243 11.16 -8.37 -21.74
C ASP A 243 11.20 -8.82 -23.22
N GLU A 244 12.25 -8.49 -23.99
CA GLU A 244 12.36 -8.94 -25.40
C GLU A 244 12.38 -10.48 -25.56
N GLU A 245 12.65 -11.25 -24.49
CA GLU A 245 12.51 -12.72 -24.46
C GLU A 245 11.04 -13.21 -24.30
N ASP A 246 10.06 -12.31 -24.09
CA ASP A 246 8.63 -12.60 -23.83
C ASP A 246 7.78 -12.90 -25.07
N ASP A 247 8.35 -12.92 -26.27
CA ASP A 247 7.66 -13.27 -27.54
C ASP A 247 6.96 -14.65 -27.51
N ARG A 248 7.11 -15.41 -26.43
CA ARG A 248 6.55 -16.74 -26.21
C ARG A 248 5.48 -16.84 -25.13
N LEU A 249 5.18 -15.78 -24.36
CA LEU A 249 4.06 -15.82 -23.42
C LEU A 249 2.75 -15.51 -24.14
N PRO A 250 1.62 -16.16 -23.76
CA PRO A 250 0.33 -15.76 -24.28
C PRO A 250 0.08 -14.27 -24.00
N PRO A 251 -0.47 -13.50 -24.96
CA PRO A 251 -0.91 -12.14 -24.70
C PRO A 251 -1.83 -12.13 -23.48
N GLN A 252 -1.61 -11.19 -22.56
CA GLN A 252 -2.43 -11.03 -21.34
C GLN A 252 -2.31 -12.14 -20.29
N ALA A 253 -1.34 -13.07 -20.41
CA ALA A 253 -1.18 -14.17 -19.46
C ALA A 253 -0.99 -13.69 -18.00
N ILE A 254 -0.29 -12.57 -17.81
CA ILE A 254 -0.07 -11.99 -16.48
C ILE A 254 -1.39 -11.47 -15.92
N GLU A 255 -2.13 -10.68 -16.70
CA GLU A 255 -3.42 -10.12 -16.32
C GLU A 255 -4.46 -11.20 -16.04
N GLU A 256 -4.46 -12.28 -16.82
CA GLU A 256 -5.33 -13.43 -16.61
C GLU A 256 -5.03 -14.15 -15.29
N VAL A 257 -3.75 -14.44 -15.00
CA VAL A 257 -3.35 -15.07 -13.74
C VAL A 257 -3.71 -14.17 -12.56
N LEU A 258 -3.34 -12.89 -12.62
CA LEU A 258 -3.64 -11.92 -11.57
C LEU A 258 -5.15 -11.78 -11.35
N GLY A 259 -5.93 -11.72 -12.43
CA GLY A 259 -7.39 -11.63 -12.38
C GLY A 259 -8.03 -12.85 -11.74
N ARG A 260 -7.61 -14.07 -12.12
CA ARG A 260 -8.10 -15.33 -11.53
C ARG A 260 -7.75 -15.42 -10.04
N LEU A 261 -6.51 -15.09 -9.67
CA LEU A 261 -6.08 -15.07 -8.27
C LEU A 261 -6.85 -14.03 -7.44
N ALA A 262 -6.97 -12.80 -7.96
CA ALA A 262 -7.68 -11.72 -7.27
C ALA A 262 -9.16 -12.08 -7.05
N LEU A 263 -9.82 -12.67 -8.04
CA LEU A 263 -11.21 -13.10 -7.94
C LEU A 263 -11.39 -14.21 -6.90
N ALA A 264 -10.48 -15.20 -6.87
CA ALA A 264 -10.52 -16.27 -5.88
C ALA A 264 -10.38 -15.70 -4.46
N ARG A 265 -9.38 -14.85 -4.24
CA ARG A 265 -9.14 -14.17 -2.94
C ARG A 265 -10.29 -13.30 -2.50
N TYR A 266 -10.87 -12.53 -3.43
CA TYR A 266 -12.05 -11.72 -3.15
C TYR A 266 -13.24 -12.56 -2.67
N ARG A 267 -13.45 -13.75 -3.25
CA ARG A 267 -14.54 -14.67 -2.84
C ARG A 267 -14.28 -15.35 -1.51
N ASP A 268 -13.05 -15.79 -1.28
CA ASP A 268 -12.67 -16.51 -0.07
C ASP A 268 -12.56 -15.56 1.15
N GLY A 269 -12.44 -14.25 0.91
CA GLY A 269 -12.20 -13.26 1.96
C GLY A 269 -10.80 -13.33 2.57
N ASP A 270 -9.91 -14.11 1.95
CA ASP A 270 -8.50 -14.24 2.31
C ASP A 270 -7.64 -13.51 1.27
N ARG A 271 -6.55 -12.90 1.71
CA ARG A 271 -5.57 -12.23 0.84
C ARG A 271 -4.32 -13.08 0.60
N LEU A 272 -4.14 -14.17 1.36
CA LEU A 272 -3.04 -15.11 1.16
C LEU A 272 -3.31 -15.98 -0.08
N ILE A 273 -2.31 -16.07 -0.95
CA ILE A 273 -2.28 -16.90 -2.14
C ILE A 273 -1.34 -18.07 -1.85
N PRO A 274 -1.86 -19.29 -1.61
CA PRO A 274 -1.02 -20.46 -1.47
C PRO A 274 -0.16 -20.68 -2.72
N THR A 275 1.08 -21.12 -2.54
CA THR A 275 1.99 -21.42 -3.68
C THR A 275 1.38 -22.46 -4.63
N ALA A 276 0.61 -23.42 -4.11
CA ALA A 276 -0.12 -24.39 -4.91
C ALA A 276 -1.15 -23.70 -5.82
N SER A 277 -1.97 -22.80 -5.28
CA SER A 277 -2.98 -22.06 -6.04
C SER A 277 -2.38 -21.18 -7.13
N LEU A 278 -1.21 -20.56 -6.89
CA LEU A 278 -0.48 -19.82 -7.92
C LEU A 278 -0.07 -20.74 -9.08
N LYS A 279 0.53 -21.89 -8.76
CA LYS A 279 0.96 -22.87 -9.77
C LYS A 279 -0.21 -23.47 -10.54
N GLU A 280 -1.32 -23.78 -9.86
CA GLU A 280 -2.55 -24.28 -10.48
C GLU A 280 -3.15 -23.24 -11.43
N THR A 281 -3.17 -21.96 -11.03
CA THR A 281 -3.69 -20.89 -11.88
C THR A 281 -2.85 -20.72 -13.15
N ILE A 282 -1.52 -20.79 -13.04
CA ILE A 282 -0.61 -20.75 -14.19
C ILE A 282 -0.80 -21.98 -15.08
N ALA A 283 -0.93 -23.18 -14.51
CA ALA A 283 -1.19 -24.39 -15.29
C ALA A 283 -2.52 -24.31 -16.07
N GLY A 284 -3.54 -23.70 -15.47
CA GLY A 284 -4.85 -23.48 -16.08
C GLY A 284 -4.90 -22.39 -17.17
N LEU A 285 -3.77 -21.78 -17.53
CA LEU A 285 -3.66 -20.93 -18.72
C LEU A 285 -3.56 -21.75 -20.01
N SER A 286 -3.18 -23.03 -19.93
CA SER A 286 -3.12 -23.83 -21.14
C SER A 286 -4.51 -23.97 -21.77
N PRO A 287 -4.68 -23.68 -23.07
CA PRO A 287 -5.96 -23.86 -23.74
C PRO A 287 -6.37 -25.33 -23.85
N ASP A 288 -5.40 -26.26 -23.77
CA ASP A 288 -5.64 -27.70 -23.78
C ASP A 288 -5.13 -28.33 -22.46
N PRO A 289 -5.99 -28.97 -21.65
CA PRO A 289 -5.59 -29.70 -20.45
C PRO A 289 -4.56 -30.82 -20.70
N GLU A 290 -4.52 -31.38 -21.91
CA GLU A 290 -3.59 -32.45 -22.28
C GLU A 290 -2.21 -31.93 -22.73
N GLU A 291 -2.10 -30.64 -23.04
CA GLU A 291 -0.86 -29.99 -23.48
C GLU A 291 -0.46 -28.87 -22.50
N PRO A 292 0.27 -29.17 -21.42
CA PRO A 292 0.63 -28.17 -20.42
C PRO A 292 1.61 -27.13 -20.99
N LEU A 293 1.58 -25.91 -20.43
CA LEU A 293 2.53 -24.87 -20.79
C LEU A 293 3.99 -25.37 -20.62
N PRO A 294 4.89 -25.10 -21.57
CA PRO A 294 6.30 -25.41 -21.45
C PRO A 294 6.90 -24.87 -20.14
N ALA A 295 7.75 -25.66 -19.48
CA ALA A 295 8.37 -25.30 -18.20
C ALA A 295 9.09 -23.94 -18.22
N ARG A 296 9.64 -23.54 -19.38
CA ARG A 296 10.25 -22.21 -19.56
C ARG A 296 9.24 -21.07 -19.41
N GLN A 297 8.04 -21.19 -20.00
CA GLN A 297 6.97 -20.19 -19.88
C GLN A 297 6.42 -20.13 -18.46
N VAL A 298 6.24 -21.28 -17.80
CA VAL A 298 5.83 -21.34 -16.39
C VAL A 298 6.82 -20.61 -15.49
N ASN A 299 8.13 -20.85 -15.68
CA ASN A 299 9.17 -20.18 -14.91
C ASN A 299 9.23 -18.67 -15.19
N ALA A 300 9.07 -18.26 -16.45
CA ALA A 300 9.00 -16.84 -16.82
C ALA A 300 7.81 -16.14 -16.12
N LEU A 301 6.62 -16.74 -16.14
CA LEU A 301 5.45 -16.22 -15.43
C LEU A 301 5.69 -16.13 -13.92
N LEU A 302 6.24 -17.18 -13.30
CA LEU A 302 6.56 -17.16 -11.87
C LEU A 302 7.55 -16.05 -11.53
N ASN A 303 8.61 -15.87 -12.32
CA ASN A 303 9.59 -14.82 -12.11
C ASN A 303 8.97 -13.42 -12.27
N ARG A 304 8.14 -13.19 -13.29
CA ARG A 304 7.47 -11.89 -13.47
C ARG A 304 6.45 -11.61 -12.36
N LEU A 305 5.71 -12.62 -11.91
CA LEU A 305 4.70 -12.46 -10.87
C LEU A 305 5.31 -12.26 -9.48
N THR A 306 6.39 -12.97 -9.16
CA THR A 306 6.92 -13.07 -7.77
C THR A 306 8.31 -12.49 -7.57
N GLY A 307 8.99 -12.13 -8.66
CA GLY A 307 10.34 -11.56 -8.64
C GLY A 307 10.39 -10.09 -8.20
N GLU A 308 11.56 -9.49 -8.37
CA GLU A 308 11.77 -8.08 -8.08
C GLU A 308 10.87 -7.22 -8.99
N GLY A 309 10.13 -6.27 -8.39
CA GLY A 309 9.13 -5.49 -9.13
C GLY A 309 7.82 -6.23 -9.47
N GLY A 310 7.74 -7.55 -9.24
CA GLY A 310 6.53 -8.33 -9.47
C GLY A 310 5.37 -7.96 -8.53
N PRO A 311 4.11 -8.17 -8.96
CA PRO A 311 2.90 -7.80 -8.21
C PRO A 311 2.59 -8.73 -7.03
N LEU A 312 3.30 -9.84 -6.85
CA LEU A 312 3.14 -10.75 -5.72
C LEU A 312 4.38 -10.73 -4.81
N ARG A 313 4.15 -10.58 -3.50
CA ARG A 313 5.18 -10.64 -2.46
C ARG A 313 5.07 -11.91 -1.65
N ALA A 314 6.20 -12.54 -1.36
CA ALA A 314 6.25 -13.72 -0.51
C ALA A 314 5.87 -13.35 0.93
N VAL A 315 4.98 -14.15 1.54
CA VAL A 315 4.56 -14.01 2.94
C VAL A 315 5.13 -15.18 3.73
N GLY A 316 6.40 -15.03 4.15
CA GLY A 316 7.17 -16.10 4.77
C GLY A 316 7.17 -17.38 3.92
N ASN A 317 6.88 -18.52 4.55
CA ASN A 317 6.77 -19.82 3.87
C ASN A 317 5.32 -20.21 3.50
N ARG A 318 4.34 -19.31 3.67
CA ARG A 318 2.91 -19.64 3.52
C ARG A 318 2.39 -19.48 2.10
N GLY A 319 3.05 -18.65 1.30
CA GLY A 319 2.63 -18.33 -0.06
C GLY A 319 2.94 -16.88 -0.41
N TYR A 320 2.02 -16.24 -1.11
CA TYR A 320 2.17 -14.89 -1.62
C TYR A 320 0.98 -14.00 -1.23
N ALA A 321 1.14 -12.70 -1.29
CA ALA A 321 0.06 -11.72 -1.27
C ALA A 321 0.27 -10.72 -2.39
N PHE A 322 -0.80 -10.05 -2.82
CA PHE A 322 -0.65 -8.89 -3.72
C PHE A 322 0.18 -7.81 -3.02
N ALA A 323 1.12 -7.23 -3.76
CA ALA A 323 2.02 -6.17 -3.33
C ALA A 323 1.28 -4.85 -3.06
#